data_AF-A0A820LGB1-F1
#
_entry.id   AF-A0A820LGB1-F1
#
_cell.length_a   1.000
_cell.length_b   1.000
_cell.length_c   1.000
_cell.angle_alpha   90.00
_cell.angle_beta   90.00
_cell.angle_gamma   90.00
#
_symmetry.space_group_name_H-M   'P 1'
#
loop_
_entity.id
_entity.type
_entity.pdbx_description
1 polymer ?
#
loop_
_entity_poly.entity_id
_entity_poly.type
_entity_poly.pdbx_seq_one_letter_code
_entity_poly.pdbx_strand_id
1 'polypeptide(L)' 'INLDIYSPELCLIMFEVRNKDHLNRSTFLGRACIISTVLQPEYRYIKTE' A
#
# COMPACT_ATOMS: atom_id res chain seq x y z
N ILE A 1 5.78 -7.33 6.99
CA ILE A 1 5.62 -7.86 5.61
C ILE A 1 7.01 -7.92 5.03
N ASN A 2 7.49 -9.10 4.62
CA ASN A 2 8.78 -9.22 3.94
C ASN A 2 8.49 -9.48 2.46
N LEU A 3 9.08 -8.67 1.59
CA LEU A 3 8.87 -8.68 0.14
C LEU A 3 10.23 -8.55 -0.53
N ASP A 4 10.57 -9.50 -1.40
CA ASP A 4 11.78 -9.45 -2.20
C ASP A 4 11.46 -8.77 -3.54
N ILE A 5 12.10 -7.62 -3.79
CA ILE A 5 11.90 -6.83 -5.02
C ILE A 5 13.23 -6.83 -5.79
N TYR A 6 13.27 -7.56 -6.90
CA TYR A 6 14.49 -7.69 -7.73
C TYR A 6 14.79 -6.45 -8.58
N SER A 7 13.77 -5.64 -8.90
CA SER A 7 13.92 -4.42 -9.73
C SER A 7 13.14 -3.26 -9.10
N PRO A 8 13.65 -2.65 -8.01
CA PRO A 8 12.93 -1.63 -7.25
C PRO A 8 12.64 -0.35 -8.04
N GLU A 9 13.49 -0.04 -9.04
CA GLU A 9 13.32 1.12 -9.92
C GLU A 9 12.08 1.04 -10.82
N LEU A 10 11.60 -0.17 -11.09
CA LEU A 10 10.42 -0.45 -11.91
C LEU A 10 9.20 -0.82 -11.06
N CYS A 11 9.31 -0.72 -9.74
CA CYS A 11 8.31 -1.19 -8.81
C CYS A 11 7.53 -0.04 -8.15
N LEU A 12 6.23 -0.29 -7.94
CA LEU A 12 5.33 0.59 -7.23
C LEU A 12 4.67 -0.17 -6.09
N ILE A 13 4.63 0.44 -4.92
CA ILE A 13 4.00 -0.10 -3.72
C ILE A 13 2.65 0.58 -3.57
N MET A 14 1.60 -0.23 -3.52
CA MET A 14 0.23 0.24 -3.37
C MET A 14 -0.30 -0.13 -1.98
N PHE A 15 -0.78 0.88 -1.26
CA PHE A 15 -1.53 0.71 -0.02
C PHE A 15 -3.00 0.90 -0.34
N GLU A 16 -3.81 -0.12 -0.09
CA GLU A 16 -5.25 -0.08 -0.32
C GLU A 16 -5.98 -0.32 1.00
N VAL A 17 -6.89 0.58 1.34
CA VAL A 17 -7.72 0.47 2.53
C VAL A 17 -9.10 0.01 2.10
N ARG A 18 -9.55 -1.10 2.66
CA ARG A 18 -10.90 -1.64 2.43
C ARG A 18 -11.59 -1.90 3.76
N ASN A 19 -12.88 -1.58 3.82
CA ASN A 19 -13.74 -1.97 4.92
C ASN A 19 -14.30 -3.37 4.65
N LYS A 20 -14.14 -4.29 5.60
CA LYS A 20 -14.73 -5.61 5.53
C LYS A 20 -15.96 -5.64 6.44
N ASP A 21 -17.14 -5.80 5.85
CA ASP A 21 -18.37 -5.89 6.63
C ASP A 21 -18.56 -7.28 7.27
N HIS A 22 -19.60 -7.41 8.09
CA HIS A 22 -19.98 -8.65 8.78
C HIS A 22 -20.42 -9.76 7.79
N LEU A 23 -20.72 -9.40 6.54
CA LEU A 23 -21.04 -10.33 5.45
C LEU A 23 -19.81 -10.65 4.58
N ASN A 24 -18.61 -10.29 5.03
CA ASN A 24 -17.34 -10.42 4.32
C ASN A 24 -17.26 -9.65 2.98
N ARG A 25 -18.15 -8.70 2.71
CA ARG A 25 -18.03 -7.81 1.55
C ARG A 25 -16.93 -6.80 1.80
N SER A 26 -16.20 -6.47 0.74
CA SER A 26 -15.07 -5.56 0.79
C SER A 26 -15.41 -4.26 0.07
N THR A 27 -15.56 -3.18 0.83
CA THR A 27 -15.82 -1.83 0.29
C THR A 27 -14.53 -1.04 0.26
N PHE A 28 -14.20 -0.46 -0.89
CA PHE A 28 -13.02 0.40 -1.05
C PHE A 28 -13.19 1.70 -0.23
N LEU A 29 -12.14 2.09 0.50
CA LEU A 29 -12.12 3.33 1.28
C LEU A 29 -11.09 4.34 0.76
N GLY A 30 -9.98 3.89 0.21
CA GLY A 30 -8.93 4.77 -0.30
C GLY A 30 -7.68 4.01 -0.72
N ARG A 31 -6.82 4.67 -1.48
CA ARG A 31 -5.52 4.11 -1.87
C ARG A 31 -4.40 5.15 -1.90
N ALA A 32 -3.18 4.65 -1.83
CA ALA A 32 -1.97 5.43 -2.07
C ALA A 32 -0.96 4.59 -2.84
N CYS A 33 -0.24 5.25 -3.74
CA CYS A 33 0.76 4.63 -4.61
C CYS A 33 2.10 5.34 -4.41
N ILE A 34 3.16 4.59 -4.09
CA ILE A 34 4.49 5.12 -3.83
C ILE A 34 5.48 4.32 -4.67
N ILE A 35 6.37 5.01 -5.40
CA ILE A 35 7.48 4.36 -6.10
C ILE A 35 8.39 3.71 -5.06
N SER A 36 8.76 2.44 -5.25
CA SER A 36 9.49 1.66 -4.23
C SER A 36 10.78 2.32 -3.76
N THR A 37 11.48 3.05 -4.65
CA THR A 37 12.73 3.74 -4.34
C THR A 37 12.57 4.95 -3.43
N VAL A 38 11.36 5.50 -3.30
CA VAL A 38 11.05 6.68 -2.47
C VAL A 38 10.48 6.27 -1.12
N LEU A 39 10.20 4.98 -0.91
CA LEU A 39 9.68 4.47 0.35
C LEU A 39 10.70 4.71 1.47
N GLN A 40 10.29 5.47 2.48
CA GLN A 40 11.13 5.71 3.65
C GLN A 40 10.98 4.56 4.65
N PRO A 41 12.09 4.08 5.25
CA PRO A 41 12.02 3.06 6.28
C PRO A 41 11.37 3.61 7.57
N GLU A 42 11.10 2.68 8.49
CA GLU A 42 10.52 2.95 9.82
C GLU A 42 9.04 3.40 9.81
N TYR A 43 8.59 3.94 10.93
CA TYR A 43 7.20 4.38 11.11
C TYR A 43 6.93 5.66 10.32
N ARG A 44 6.01 5.57 9.37
CA ARG A 44 5.57 6.67 8.50
C ARG A 44 4.06 6.65 8.30
N TYR A 45 3.47 7.84 8.15
CA TYR A 45 2.07 8.00 7.80
C TYR A 45 1.93 8.10 6.28
N ILE A 46 0.94 7.40 5.73
CA ILE A 46 0.61 7.43 4.31
C ILE A 46 -0.78 8.04 4.17
N LYS A 47 -0.85 9.17 3.45
CA LYS A 47 -2.13 9.80 3.10
C LYS A 47 -2.73 9.06 1.90
N THR A 48 -3.97 8.62 2.04
CA THR A 48 -4.73 7.99 0.95
C THR A 48 -5.60 9.00 0.23
N GLU A 49 -5.77 8.82 -1.09
CA GLU A 49 -6.75 9.49 -1.93
C GLU A 49 -8.04 8.68 -2.05
#